data_AF-A0A423NU47-F1
#
_entry.id   AF-A0A423NU47-F1
#
_cell.length_a   1.000
_cell.length_b   1.000
_cell.length_c   1.000
_cell.angle_alpha   90.00
_cell.angle_beta   90.00
_cell.angle_gamma   90.00
#
_symmetry.space_group_name_H-M   'P 1'
#
loop_
_entity.id
_entity.type
_entity.pdbx_description
1 polymer ?
#
loop_
_entity_poly.entity_id
_entity_poly.type
_entity_poly.pdbx_seq_one_letter_code
_entity_poly.pdbx_strand_id
1 'polypeptide(L)'
;MDAYLKAALVLAVIAFVVLRARRKADDVETSDWVEGELEQLSQQDQVDRYVTPSTPTSKVKLTDLQSVALNSAGLGYVLYAESKFQRRPHELETYSFRTIDSLVKRGFLESNGTDGYVITQAGREGLRSHSGF
;
A
#
# COMPACT_ATOMS: atom_id res chain seq x y z
N MET A 1 39.37 2.11 -29.59
CA MET A 1 38.52 0.95 -29.95
C MET A 1 37.61 0.63 -28.74
N ASP A 2 37.04 1.66 -28.10
CA ASP A 2 36.65 1.57 -26.68
C ASP A 2 35.17 1.90 -26.40
N ALA A 3 34.50 2.58 -27.32
CA ALA A 3 33.10 2.94 -27.16
C ALA A 3 32.19 1.71 -27.25
N TYR A 4 32.48 0.80 -28.19
CA TYR A 4 31.73 -0.44 -28.37
C TYR A 4 31.89 -1.41 -27.20
N LEU A 5 33.09 -1.46 -26.61
CA LEU A 5 33.35 -2.31 -25.44
C LEU A 5 32.60 -1.80 -24.20
N LYS A 6 32.58 -0.46 -23.99
CA LYS A 6 31.81 0.16 -22.91
C LYS A 6 30.30 -0.04 -23.11
N ALA A 7 29.80 0.10 -24.32
CA ALA A 7 28.39 -0.13 -24.63
C ALA A 7 27.97 -1.59 -24.38
N ALA A 8 28.80 -2.56 -24.78
CA ALA A 8 28.55 -3.97 -24.53
C ALA A 8 28.51 -4.30 -23.03
N LEU A 9 29.38 -3.69 -22.22
CA LEU A 9 29.44 -3.91 -20.78
C LEU A 9 28.18 -3.36 -20.08
N VAL A 10 27.72 -2.18 -20.48
CA VAL A 10 26.47 -1.59 -19.97
C VAL A 10 25.27 -2.47 -20.33
N LEU A 11 25.18 -2.94 -21.57
CA LEU A 11 24.11 -3.84 -21.99
C LEU A 11 24.14 -5.18 -21.24
N ALA A 12 25.32 -5.73 -20.97
CA ALA A 12 25.47 -6.96 -20.20
C ALA A 12 24.99 -6.81 -18.74
N VAL A 13 25.28 -5.67 -18.11
CA VAL A 13 24.80 -5.39 -16.74
C VAL A 13 23.27 -5.26 -16.71
N ILE A 14 22.68 -4.54 -17.67
CA ILE A 14 21.23 -4.40 -17.77
C ILE A 14 20.57 -5.76 -17.98
N ALA A 15 21.10 -6.57 -18.90
CA ALA A 15 20.59 -7.93 -19.16
C ALA A 15 20.71 -8.83 -17.91
N PHE A 16 21.80 -8.74 -17.16
CA PHE A 16 22.00 -9.50 -15.92
C PHE A 16 20.99 -9.10 -14.82
N VAL A 17 20.71 -7.79 -14.66
CA VAL A 17 19.72 -7.30 -13.71
C VAL A 17 18.31 -7.78 -14.09
N VAL A 18 17.95 -7.70 -15.37
CA VAL A 18 16.64 -8.18 -15.88
C VAL A 18 16.50 -9.69 -15.69
N LEU A 19 17.54 -10.46 -16.00
CA LEU A 19 17.53 -11.92 -15.82
C LEU A 19 17.41 -12.32 -14.34
N ARG A 20 18.11 -11.61 -13.44
CA ARG A 20 18.04 -11.84 -11.99
C ARG A 20 16.68 -11.45 -11.41
N ALA A 21 16.07 -10.37 -11.90
CA ALA A 21 14.72 -9.98 -11.50
C ALA A 21 13.67 -11.00 -11.93
N ARG A 22 13.80 -11.58 -13.14
CA ARG A 22 12.91 -12.66 -13.61
C ARG A 22 13.07 -13.95 -12.83
N ARG A 23 14.31 -14.37 -12.51
CA ARG A 23 14.54 -15.54 -11.64
C ARG A 23 13.91 -15.39 -10.25
N LYS A 24 13.80 -14.16 -9.73
CA LYS A 24 13.07 -13.92 -8.46
C LYS A 24 11.56 -13.93 -8.60
N ALA A 25 11.02 -13.75 -9.81
CA ALA A 25 9.58 -13.84 -10.07
C ALA A 25 9.14 -15.30 -10.25
N ASP A 26 10.00 -16.15 -10.82
CA ASP A 26 9.70 -17.58 -11.02
C ASP A 26 9.82 -18.41 -9.71
N ASP A 27 10.57 -17.93 -8.70
CA ASP A 27 10.73 -18.61 -7.39
C ASP A 27 9.59 -18.29 -6.38
N VAL A 28 8.53 -17.57 -6.79
CA VAL A 28 7.41 -17.18 -5.92
C VAL A 28 6.13 -18.01 -6.22
N GLU A 29 6.24 -19.05 -7.04
CA GLU A 29 5.12 -19.90 -7.42
C GLU A 29 5.23 -21.30 -6.82
N THR A 30 5.23 -21.40 -5.48
CA THR A 30 4.69 -22.55 -4.71
C THR A 30 4.90 -22.30 -3.21
N SER A 31 3.89 -21.81 -2.51
CA SER A 31 3.74 -22.07 -1.08
C SER A 31 2.26 -22.33 -0.81
N ASP A 32 1.95 -23.62 -0.66
CA ASP A 32 0.73 -24.15 -0.07
C ASP A 32 0.40 -23.39 1.22
N TRP A 33 -0.72 -22.68 1.23
CA TRP A 33 -1.33 -22.22 2.47
C TRP A 33 -2.22 -23.34 3.00
N VAL A 34 -1.65 -24.12 3.93
CA VAL A 34 -2.39 -25.07 4.75
C VAL A 34 -3.20 -24.28 5.79
N GLU A 35 -4.51 -24.52 5.77
CA GLU A 35 -5.51 -23.98 6.67
C GLU A 35 -5.49 -24.78 7.99
N GLY A 36 -5.19 -24.13 9.12
CA GLY A 36 -5.45 -24.69 10.44
C GLY A 36 -4.34 -24.56 11.48
N GLU A 37 -4.76 -24.14 12.68
CA GLU A 37 -4.08 -24.25 13.98
C GLU A 37 -2.98 -23.24 14.33
N LEU A 38 -3.38 -22.21 15.10
CA LEU A 38 -2.74 -21.90 16.40
C LEU A 38 -3.56 -20.83 17.14
N GLU A 39 -4.63 -21.30 17.79
CA GLU A 39 -5.10 -20.65 19.01
C GLU A 39 -4.05 -20.79 20.11
N GLN A 40 -3.97 -19.74 20.94
CA GLN A 40 -3.31 -19.67 22.25
C GLN A 40 -1.78 -19.68 22.27
N LEU A 41 -1.20 -18.51 22.58
CA LEU A 41 -0.56 -18.27 23.88
C LEU A 41 -0.21 -16.78 24.10
N SER A 42 -0.39 -16.38 25.36
CA SER A 42 0.15 -15.20 26.06
C SER A 42 -0.32 -13.80 25.64
N GLN A 43 -1.38 -13.36 26.31
CA GLN A 43 -1.47 -11.99 26.83
C GLN A 43 -0.22 -11.65 27.66
N GLN A 44 0.06 -10.34 27.72
CA GLN A 44 0.74 -9.64 28.81
C GLN A 44 2.25 -9.41 28.64
N ASP A 45 2.64 -8.35 27.92
CA ASP A 45 3.10 -7.12 28.59
C ASP A 45 3.17 -5.91 27.62
N GLN A 46 2.75 -4.75 28.13
CA GLN A 46 2.59 -3.47 27.42
C GLN A 46 3.93 -2.79 27.09
N VAL A 47 4.08 -2.21 25.89
CA VAL A 47 4.55 -0.81 25.67
C VAL A 47 4.07 -0.31 24.28
N ASP A 48 3.21 0.71 24.32
CA ASP A 48 2.94 1.78 23.34
C ASP A 48 2.46 1.50 21.89
N ARG A 49 1.15 1.74 21.73
CA ARG A 49 0.56 2.65 20.72
C ARG A 49 0.78 2.29 19.25
N TYR A 50 0.56 1.02 18.90
CA TYR A 50 0.12 0.68 17.56
C TYR A 50 -1.40 0.59 17.56
N VAL A 51 -2.03 1.52 16.87
CA VAL A 51 -3.45 1.47 16.53
C VAL A 51 -3.67 0.18 15.77
N THR A 52 -4.12 -0.85 16.47
CA THR A 52 -4.59 -2.09 15.85
C THR A 52 -5.64 -1.68 14.83
N PRO A 53 -5.48 -1.98 13.52
CA PRO A 53 -6.52 -1.68 12.56
C PRO A 53 -7.72 -2.55 12.96
N SER A 54 -8.75 -1.89 13.48
CA SER A 54 -10.04 -2.47 13.76
C SER A 54 -10.46 -3.29 12.55
N THR A 55 -10.84 -4.54 12.78
CA THR A 55 -11.43 -5.46 11.80
C THR A 55 -12.33 -4.68 10.83
N PRO A 56 -12.19 -4.84 9.50
CA PRO A 56 -12.91 -4.01 8.54
C PRO A 56 -14.40 -4.07 8.82
N THR A 57 -14.95 -2.93 9.22
CA THR A 57 -16.37 -2.84 9.52
C THR A 57 -17.13 -2.87 8.20
N SER A 58 -17.60 -4.08 7.91
CA SER A 58 -18.71 -4.42 7.03
C SER A 58 -19.67 -3.24 6.77
N LYS A 59 -19.76 -2.83 5.50
CA LYS A 59 -20.84 -2.03 4.89
C LYS A 59 -21.04 -0.59 5.40
N VAL A 60 -19.98 0.16 5.71
CA VAL A 60 -20.12 1.60 5.93
C VAL A 60 -20.09 2.36 4.60
N LYS A 61 -21.17 3.08 4.28
CA LYS A 61 -21.25 3.95 3.10
C LYS A 61 -20.17 5.05 3.18
N LEU A 62 -19.26 5.05 2.21
CA LEU A 62 -18.26 6.10 2.05
C LEU A 62 -18.93 7.37 1.49
N THR A 63 -18.44 8.54 1.90
CA THR A 63 -18.77 9.80 1.21
C THR A 63 -18.08 9.86 -0.13
N ASP A 64 -18.55 10.70 -1.06
CA ASP A 64 -17.97 10.81 -2.40
C ASP A 64 -16.47 11.14 -2.34
N LEU A 65 -16.06 12.07 -1.47
CA LEU A 65 -14.64 12.41 -1.26
C LEU A 65 -13.82 11.24 -0.68
N GLN A 66 -14.41 10.43 0.22
CA GLN A 66 -13.74 9.24 0.76
C GLN A 66 -13.57 8.17 -0.33
N SER A 67 -14.59 8.00 -1.18
CA SER A 67 -14.55 7.06 -2.31
C SER A 67 -13.50 7.46 -3.34
N VAL A 68 -13.42 8.76 -3.67
CA VAL A 68 -12.40 9.29 -4.60
C VAL A 68 -11.00 9.09 -4.00
N ALA A 69 -10.79 9.46 -2.73
CA ALA A 69 -9.52 9.25 -2.04
C ALA A 69 -9.11 7.77 -2.03
N LEU A 70 -10.04 6.88 -1.67
CA LEU A 70 -9.77 5.45 -1.64
C LEU A 70 -9.46 4.90 -3.05
N ASN A 71 -10.14 5.38 -4.08
CA ASN A 71 -9.88 5.01 -5.46
C ASN A 71 -8.49 5.47 -5.93
N SER A 72 -8.09 6.72 -5.65
CA SER A 72 -6.73 7.20 -5.90
C SER A 72 -5.69 6.30 -5.21
N ALA A 73 -5.91 5.92 -3.96
CA ALA A 73 -5.01 4.98 -3.28
C ALA A 73 -5.01 3.57 -3.92
N GLY A 74 -6.16 3.11 -4.43
CA GLY A 74 -6.30 1.86 -5.18
C GLY A 74 -5.52 1.85 -6.50
N LEU A 75 -5.33 3.01 -7.13
CA LEU A 75 -4.48 3.20 -8.30
C LEU A 75 -2.97 3.28 -7.98
N GLY A 76 -2.61 3.21 -6.70
CA GLY A 76 -1.22 3.23 -6.24
C GLY A 76 -0.70 4.62 -5.84
N TYR A 77 -1.55 5.64 -5.79
CA TYR A 77 -1.14 6.95 -5.29
C TYR A 77 -0.98 6.94 -3.77
N VAL A 78 0.07 7.63 -3.29
CA VAL A 78 0.23 7.91 -1.87
C VAL A 78 -0.63 9.11 -1.53
N LEU A 79 -1.51 8.95 -0.55
CA LEU A 79 -2.38 10.02 -0.09
C LEU A 79 -1.70 10.83 1.00
N TYR A 80 -1.89 12.14 0.98
CA TYR A 80 -1.36 13.03 1.99
C TYR A 80 -2.48 13.81 2.68
N ALA A 81 -2.38 13.95 4.00
CA ALA A 81 -3.27 14.85 4.71
C ALA A 81 -2.90 16.31 4.39
N GLU A 82 -3.90 17.12 4.09
CA GLU A 82 -3.75 18.54 3.88
C GLU A 82 -3.13 19.18 5.12
N SER A 83 -1.99 19.84 4.93
CA SER A 83 -1.24 20.51 5.97
C SER A 83 -1.07 21.97 5.62
N LYS A 84 -1.05 22.81 6.66
CA LYS A 84 -0.71 24.24 6.53
C LYS A 84 0.71 24.44 5.99
N PHE A 85 1.56 23.43 6.15
CA PHE A 85 2.88 23.37 5.53
C PHE A 85 2.71 22.79 4.13
N GLN A 86 2.54 23.69 3.17
CA GLN A 86 2.19 23.36 1.80
C GLN A 86 3.32 22.57 1.13
N ARG A 87 3.15 21.25 1.01
CA ARG A 87 3.92 20.46 0.05
C ARG A 87 3.43 20.83 -1.34
N ARG A 88 4.33 20.90 -2.33
CA ARG A 88 4.02 21.48 -3.64
C ARG A 88 2.74 20.84 -4.23
N PRO A 89 1.73 21.63 -4.62
CA PRO A 89 0.36 21.15 -4.88
C PRO A 89 0.20 20.35 -6.17
N HIS A 90 1.25 20.17 -6.96
CA HIS A 90 1.15 19.55 -8.29
C HIS A 90 1.72 18.14 -8.37
N GLU A 91 2.26 17.61 -7.27
CA GLU A 91 2.90 16.29 -7.25
C GLU A 91 2.27 15.32 -6.26
N LEU A 92 1.33 15.78 -5.41
CA LEU A 92 0.82 14.99 -4.29
C LEU A 92 -0.70 14.99 -4.25
N GLU A 93 -1.26 13.80 -4.09
CA GLU A 93 -2.68 13.59 -3.91
C GLU A 93 -3.07 13.94 -2.47
N THR A 94 -3.55 15.17 -2.26
CA THR A 94 -3.86 15.69 -0.92
C THR A 94 -5.35 15.68 -0.62
N TYR A 95 -5.72 15.23 0.57
CA TYR A 95 -7.09 15.25 1.07
C TYR A 95 -7.15 15.85 2.47
N SER A 96 -8.33 16.36 2.85
CA SER A 96 -8.52 16.90 4.20
C SER A 96 -8.13 15.88 5.27
N PHE A 97 -7.55 16.36 6.39
CA PHE A 97 -7.17 15.50 7.51
C PHE A 97 -8.34 14.63 7.99
N ARG A 98 -9.56 15.17 8.02
CA ARG A 98 -10.76 14.42 8.43
C ARG A 98 -11.07 13.26 7.49
N THR A 99 -10.86 13.43 6.19
CA THR A 99 -11.06 12.36 5.19
C THR A 99 -10.07 11.23 5.42
N ILE A 100 -8.78 11.56 5.53
CA ILE A 100 -7.71 10.58 5.77
C ILE A 100 -7.93 9.86 7.11
N ASP A 101 -8.12 10.60 8.20
CA ASP A 101 -8.36 10.04 9.53
C ASP A 101 -9.57 9.09 9.55
N SER A 102 -10.65 9.45 8.86
CA SER A 102 -11.84 8.58 8.77
C SER A 102 -11.58 7.27 8.02
N LEU A 103 -10.75 7.28 6.98
CA LEU A 103 -10.38 6.09 6.21
C LEU A 103 -9.38 5.21 6.97
N VAL A 104 -8.45 5.82 7.69
CA VAL A 104 -7.49 5.13 8.57
C VAL A 104 -8.21 4.44 9.74
N LYS A 105 -9.11 5.14 10.43
CA LYS A 105 -9.91 4.57 11.53
C LYS A 105 -10.76 3.37 11.11
N ARG A 106 -11.19 3.36 9.84
CA ARG A 106 -11.96 2.26 9.25
C ARG A 106 -11.08 1.12 8.72
N GLY A 107 -9.76 1.26 8.81
CA GLY A 107 -8.81 0.24 8.35
C GLY A 107 -8.62 0.19 6.84
N PHE A 108 -9.08 1.20 6.09
CA PHE A 108 -8.92 1.24 4.62
C PHE A 108 -7.58 1.82 4.17
N LEU A 109 -6.97 2.66 5.00
CA LEU A 109 -5.66 3.25 4.77
C LEU A 109 -4.74 2.98 5.95
N GLU A 110 -3.44 2.89 5.68
CA GLU A 110 -2.38 2.77 6.66
C GLU A 110 -1.26 3.78 6.37
N SER A 111 -0.52 4.16 7.41
CA SER A 111 0.65 5.03 7.25
C SER A 111 1.77 4.28 6.53
N ASN A 112 2.41 4.94 5.57
CA ASN A 112 3.58 4.41 4.86
C ASN A 112 4.91 4.64 5.61
N GLY A 113 4.87 5.18 6.83
CA GLY A 113 6.04 5.42 7.68
C GLY A 113 6.85 6.68 7.36
N THR A 114 6.49 7.44 6.33
CA THR A 114 7.12 8.75 6.04
C THR A 114 6.21 9.88 6.45
N ASP A 115 5.07 10.00 5.78
CA ASP A 115 4.09 11.08 5.98
C ASP A 115 2.81 10.88 5.15
N GLY A 116 2.73 9.75 4.43
CA GLY A 116 1.67 9.45 3.48
C GLY A 116 0.90 8.22 3.91
N TYR A 117 -0.23 8.01 3.26
CA TYR A 117 -1.15 6.93 3.54
C TYR A 117 -1.34 6.10 2.29
N VAL A 118 -1.27 4.78 2.45
CA VAL A 118 -1.42 3.80 1.37
C VAL A 118 -2.62 2.91 1.66
N ILE A 119 -3.16 2.30 0.60
CA ILE A 119 -4.32 1.42 0.72
C ILE A 119 -3.96 0.09 1.38
N THR A 120 -4.74 -0.32 2.38
CA THR A 120 -4.60 -1.63 3.02
C THR A 120 -5.21 -2.73 2.14
N GLN A 121 -5.03 -4.00 2.54
CA GLN A 121 -5.77 -5.11 1.91
C GLN A 121 -7.29 -4.94 2.06
N ALA A 122 -7.75 -4.58 3.26
CA ALA A 122 -9.17 -4.31 3.52
C ALA A 122 -9.73 -3.15 2.67
N GLY A 123 -8.94 -2.10 2.44
CA GLY A 123 -9.29 -1.01 1.51
C GLY A 123 -9.51 -1.50 0.08
N ARG A 124 -8.64 -2.39 -0.40
CA ARG A 124 -8.75 -2.98 -1.75
C ARG A 124 -9.97 -3.88 -1.90
N GLU A 125 -10.27 -4.68 -0.89
CA GLU A 125 -11.49 -5.50 -0.86
C GLU A 125 -12.75 -4.62 -0.80
N GLY A 126 -12.69 -3.52 -0.03
CA GLY A 126 -13.73 -2.49 0.04
C GLY A 126 -14.02 -1.84 -1.32
N LEU A 127 -13.00 -1.54 -2.14
CA LEU A 127 -13.17 -1.01 -3.49
C LEU A 127 -13.87 -2.00 -4.42
N ARG A 128 -13.44 -3.26 -4.43
CA ARG A 128 -13.99 -4.31 -5.30
C ARG A 128 -15.48 -4.55 -5.04
N SER A 129 -15.92 -4.40 -3.80
CA SER A 129 -17.34 -4.54 -3.44
C SER A 129 -18.22 -3.35 -3.88
N HIS A 130 -17.63 -2.18 -4.13
CA HIS A 130 -18.35 -0.98 -4.61
C HIS A 130 -18.28 -0.79 -6.12
N SER A 131 -17.38 -1.47 -6.83
CA SER A 131 -17.25 -1.43 -8.29
C SER A 131 -18.08 -2.48 -9.04
N GLY A 132 -18.95 -3.22 -8.34
CA GLY A 132 -19.86 -4.19 -8.97
C GLY A 132 -21.00 -3.47 -9.69
N PHE A 133 -20.85 -3.31 -11.01
CA PHE A 133 -21.95 -3.16 -11.95
C PHE A 133 -22.52 -4.54 -12.32
#